data_AF-A0A970CU88-F1
#
_entry.id   AF-A0A970CU88-F1
#
_cell.length_a   1.000
_cell.length_b   1.000
_cell.length_c   1.000
_cell.angle_alpha   90.00
_cell.angle_beta   90.00
_cell.angle_gamma   90.00
#
_symmetry.space_group_name_H-M   'P 1'
#
loop_
_entity.id
_entity.type
_entity.pdbx_description
1 polymer ?
#
loop_
_entity_poly.entity_id
_entity_poly.type
_entity_poly.pdbx_seq_one_letter_code
_entity_poly.pdbx_strand_id
1 'polypeptide(L)'
;MDRNNYINRFRAFVNIANKKFSALNKGSKALLGIGKVVFFIFLLAALFLSIMFITDPSFLNGQVRLIEWIVLYSFRFWVILFFGALILDILINRY
;
A
#
# COMPACT_ATOMS: atom_id res chain seq x y z
N MET A 1 -24.20 7.14 21.38
CA MET A 1 -22.99 7.43 20.59
C MET A 1 -23.41 7.87 19.20
N ASP A 2 -23.11 9.11 18.84
CA ASP A 2 -23.68 9.78 17.67
C ASP A 2 -22.87 9.47 16.39
N ARG A 3 -23.48 8.68 15.49
CA ARG A 3 -22.87 8.17 14.25
C ARG A 3 -22.43 9.30 13.32
N ASN A 4 -23.10 10.46 13.40
CA ASN A 4 -22.82 11.65 12.58
C ASN A 4 -21.49 12.33 12.95
N ASN A 5 -21.10 12.28 14.23
CA ASN A 5 -19.87 12.90 14.72
C ASN A 5 -18.63 12.12 14.25
N TYR A 6 -18.71 10.78 14.17
CA TYR A 6 -17.64 9.94 13.62
C TYR A 6 -17.44 10.18 12.12
N ILE A 7 -18.51 10.30 11.34
CA ILE A 7 -18.43 10.54 9.89
C ILE A 7 -17.83 11.92 9.61
N ASN A 8 -18.20 12.94 10.37
CA ASN A 8 -17.63 14.29 10.22
C ASN A 8 -16.14 14.35 10.61
N ARG A 9 -15.73 13.67 11.69
CA ARG A 9 -14.32 13.54 12.06
C ARG A 9 -13.52 12.79 11.00
N PHE A 10 -14.09 11.71 10.46
CA PHE A 10 -13.45 10.94 9.40
C PHE A 10 -13.29 11.77 8.12
N ARG A 11 -14.32 12.51 7.69
CA ARG A 11 -14.23 13.45 6.57
C ARG A 11 -13.19 14.54 6.80
N ALA A 12 -13.12 15.11 8.00
CA ALA A 12 -12.11 16.11 8.32
C ALA A 12 -10.69 15.52 8.22
N PHE A 13 -10.48 14.31 8.73
CA PHE A 13 -9.21 13.61 8.63
C PHE A 13 -8.82 13.29 7.19
N VAL A 14 -9.77 12.81 6.38
CA VAL A 14 -9.58 12.55 4.95
C VAL A 14 -9.27 13.85 4.19
N ASN A 15 -9.94 14.96 4.51
CA ASN A 15 -9.64 16.26 3.89
C ASN A 15 -8.24 16.77 4.25
N ILE A 16 -7.82 16.63 5.50
CA ILE A 16 -6.46 16.99 5.94
C ILE A 16 -5.43 16.12 5.23
N ALA A 17 -5.67 14.81 5.16
CA ALA A 17 -4.83 13.87 4.43
C ALA A 17 -4.76 14.22 2.94
N ASN A 18 -5.90 14.46 2.27
CA ASN A 18 -5.94 14.87 0.86
C ASN A 18 -5.22 16.19 0.62
N LYS A 19 -5.35 17.16 1.53
CA LYS A 19 -4.65 18.45 1.41
C LYS A 19 -3.14 18.27 1.54
N LYS A 20 -2.68 17.43 2.48
CA LYS A 20 -1.26 17.03 2.59
C LYS A 20 -0.78 16.25 1.37
N PHE A 21 -1.57 15.30 0.87
CA PHE A 21 -1.24 14.51 -0.33
C PHE A 21 -1.22 15.37 -1.62
N SER A 22 -2.04 16.41 -1.69
CA SER A 22 -2.02 17.36 -2.79
C SER A 22 -0.79 18.27 -2.71
N ALA A 23 -0.37 18.63 -1.49
CA ALA A 23 0.79 19.46 -1.20
C ALA A 23 2.13 18.71 -1.25
N LEU A 24 2.12 17.38 -1.41
CA LEU A 24 3.32 16.57 -1.61
C LEU A 24 4.09 17.04 -2.83
N ASN A 25 5.42 17.08 -2.71
CA ASN A 25 6.28 17.45 -3.81
C ASN A 25 6.18 16.45 -4.98
N LYS A 26 6.45 16.91 -6.22
CA LYS A 26 6.35 16.08 -7.45
C LYS A 26 7.13 14.77 -7.34
N GLY A 27 8.32 14.80 -6.72
CA GLY A 27 9.15 13.61 -6.49
C GLY A 27 8.49 12.58 -5.56
N SER A 28 8.00 13.01 -4.41
CA SER A 28 7.31 12.14 -3.44
C SER A 28 5.98 11.61 -3.99
N LYS A 29 5.27 12.42 -4.78
CA LYS A 29 4.04 12.03 -5.47
C LYS A 29 4.32 10.96 -6.55
N ALA A 30 5.41 11.09 -7.29
CA ALA A 30 5.87 10.09 -8.26
C ALA A 30 6.31 8.80 -7.55
N LEU A 31 7.06 8.89 -6.44
CA LEU A 31 7.50 7.73 -5.67
C LEU A 31 6.31 6.94 -5.11
N LEU A 32 5.30 7.62 -4.57
CA LEU A 32 4.06 7.00 -4.11
C LEU A 32 3.23 6.42 -5.26
N GLY A 33 3.23 7.06 -6.43
CA GLY A 33 2.58 6.55 -7.63
C GLY A 33 3.19 5.23 -8.08
N ILE A 34 4.52 5.19 -8.25
CA ILE A 34 5.28 3.99 -8.60
C ILE A 34 5.06 2.90 -7.54
N GLY A 35 5.17 3.25 -6.26
CA GLY A 35 4.93 2.31 -5.16
C GLY A 35 3.52 1.72 -5.16
N LYS A 36 2.49 2.51 -5.47
CA LYS A 36 1.11 2.01 -5.62
C LYS A 36 0.98 1.04 -6.79
N VAL A 37 1.53 1.38 -7.96
CA VAL A 37 1.45 0.53 -9.16
C VAL A 37 2.17 -0.80 -8.92
N VAL A 38 3.40 -0.74 -8.39
CA VAL A 38 4.20 -1.93 -8.10
C VAL A 38 3.49 -2.82 -7.07
N PHE A 39 2.95 -2.23 -6.00
CA PHE A 39 2.20 -3.00 -5.00
C PHE A 39 0.93 -3.63 -5.56
N PHE A 40 0.21 -2.93 -6.44
CA PHE A 40 -0.97 -3.47 -7.09
C PHE A 40 -0.65 -4.68 -7.98
N ILE A 41 0.48 -4.65 -8.71
CA ILE A 41 0.97 -5.79 -9.48
C ILE A 41 1.28 -6.99 -8.57
N PHE A 42 1.95 -6.75 -7.44
CA PHE A 42 2.22 -7.81 -6.48
C PHE A 42 0.95 -8.39 -5.85
N LEU A 43 -0.06 -7.56 -5.57
CA LEU A 43 -1.37 -8.00 -5.09
C LEU A 43 -2.09 -8.88 -6.11
N LEU A 44 -2.07 -8.50 -7.39
CA LEU A 44 -2.61 -9.33 -8.48
C LEU A 44 -1.89 -10.67 -8.58
N ALA A 45 -0.55 -10.67 -8.48
CA ALA A 45 0.22 -11.90 -8.48
C ALA A 45 -0.12 -12.81 -7.29
N ALA A 46 -0.25 -12.24 -6.09
CA ALA A 46 -0.65 -12.98 -4.89
C ALA A 46 -2.08 -13.55 -4.98
N LEU A 47 -3.00 -12.78 -5.56
CA LEU A 47 -4.37 -13.22 -5.82
C LEU A 47 -4.38 -14.39 -6.81
N PHE A 48 -3.63 -14.28 -7.91
CA PHE A 48 -3.50 -15.33 -8.91
C PHE A 48 -2.92 -16.62 -8.31
N LEU A 49 -1.86 -16.50 -7.50
CA LEU A 49 -1.30 -17.63 -6.77
C LEU A 49 -2.30 -18.26 -5.79
N SER A 50 -3.11 -17.45 -5.10
CA SER A 50 -4.14 -17.96 -4.19
C SER A 50 -5.24 -18.71 -4.94
N ILE A 51 -5.68 -18.20 -6.09
CA ILE A 51 -6.68 -18.88 -6.94
C ILE A 51 -6.12 -20.20 -7.47
N MET A 52 -4.87 -20.21 -7.94
CA MET A 52 -4.19 -21.44 -8.38
C MET A 52 -4.10 -22.47 -7.25
N PHE A 53 -3.76 -22.05 -6.03
CA PHE A 53 -3.71 -22.94 -4.86
C PHE A 53 -5.07 -23.51 -4.47
N ILE A 54 -6.14 -22.70 -4.54
CA ILE A 54 -7.50 -23.18 -4.25
C ILE A 54 -7.96 -24.17 -5.34
N THR A 55 -7.61 -23.92 -6.60
CA THR A 55 -8.04 -24.74 -7.74
C THR A 55 -7.30 -26.07 -7.80
N ASP A 56 -6.00 -26.06 -7.49
CA ASP A 56 -5.20 -27.27 -7.38
C ASP A 56 -4.19 -27.14 -6.20
N PRO A 57 -4.51 -27.70 -5.02
CA PRO A 57 -3.63 -27.67 -3.86
C PRO A 57 -2.30 -28.40 -4.08
N SER A 58 -2.25 -29.31 -5.06
CA SER A 58 -1.05 -30.08 -5.41
C SER A 58 -0.07 -29.27 -6.26
N PHE A 59 -0.54 -28.19 -6.93
CA PHE A 59 0.29 -27.28 -7.74
C PHE A 59 1.44 -26.66 -6.94
N LEU A 60 1.21 -26.34 -5.66
CA LEU A 60 2.23 -25.83 -4.77
C LEU A 60 2.84 -26.91 -3.87
N ASN A 61 2.41 -28.16 -3.98
CA ASN A 61 2.96 -29.30 -3.25
C ASN A 61 3.09 -29.03 -1.73
N GLY A 62 2.09 -28.34 -1.14
CA GLY A 62 2.08 -27.94 0.26
C GLY A 62 2.94 -26.71 0.62
N GLN A 63 3.58 -26.03 -0.33
CA GLN A 63 4.41 -24.83 -0.13
C GLN A 63 3.58 -23.54 0.02
N VAL A 64 2.57 -23.57 0.89
CA VAL A 64 1.75 -22.38 1.25
C VAL A 64 2.64 -21.23 1.75
N ARG A 65 3.80 -21.56 2.34
CA ARG A 65 4.84 -20.61 2.74
C ARG A 65 5.30 -19.70 1.60
N LEU A 66 5.34 -20.15 0.34
CA LEU A 66 5.77 -19.28 -0.77
C LEU A 66 4.77 -18.14 -1.03
N ILE A 67 3.47 -18.43 -0.96
CA ILE A 67 2.42 -17.41 -1.07
C ILE A 67 2.54 -16.42 0.09
N GLU A 68 2.68 -16.94 1.31
CA GLU A 68 2.80 -16.14 2.52
C GLU A 68 4.02 -15.20 2.44
N TRP A 69 5.15 -15.70 1.94
CA TRP A 69 6.37 -14.92 1.75
C TRP A 69 6.17 -13.84 0.69
N ILE A 70 5.59 -14.17 -0.47
CA ILE A 70 5.29 -13.17 -1.51
C ILE A 70 4.44 -12.04 -0.94
N VAL A 71 3.37 -12.36 -0.22
CA VAL A 71 2.48 -11.35 0.37
C VAL A 71 3.23 -10.51 1.42
N LEU A 72 3.94 -11.14 2.35
CA LEU A 72 4.68 -10.45 3.41
C LEU A 72 5.79 -9.55 2.87
N TYR A 73 6.59 -10.04 1.93
CA TYR A 73 7.70 -9.27 1.36
C TYR A 73 7.20 -8.13 0.47
N SER A 74 6.16 -8.34 -0.33
CA SER A 74 5.53 -7.27 -1.10
C SER A 74 4.91 -6.20 -0.21
N PHE A 75 4.27 -6.60 0.90
CA PHE A 75 3.75 -5.65 1.88
C PHE A 75 4.86 -4.86 2.58
N ARG A 76 5.93 -5.53 3.05
CA ARG A 76 7.10 -4.87 3.64
C ARG A 76 7.74 -3.87 2.68
N PHE A 77 7.93 -4.26 1.43
CA PHE A 77 8.49 -3.39 0.39
C PHE A 77 7.63 -2.14 0.20
N TRP A 78 6.29 -2.30 0.16
CA TRP A 78 5.37 -1.17 0.04
C TRP A 78 5.44 -0.22 1.23
N VAL A 79 5.50 -0.75 2.46
CA VAL A 79 5.65 0.06 3.67
C VAL A 79 6.95 0.87 3.63
N ILE A 80 8.07 0.26 3.24
CA ILE A 80 9.36 0.96 3.11
C ILE A 80 9.28 2.07 2.06
N LEU A 81 8.69 1.81 0.89
CA LEU A 81 8.48 2.82 -0.14
C LEU A 81 7.59 3.97 0.33
N PHE A 82 6.54 3.65 1.08
CA PHE A 82 5.62 4.65 1.62
C PHE A 82 6.32 5.57 2.62
N PHE A 83 7.07 5.01 3.58
CA PHE A 83 7.87 5.79 4.52
C PHE A 83 9.01 6.55 3.83
N GLY A 84 9.67 5.94 2.85
CA GLY A 84 10.70 6.59 2.04
C GLY A 84 10.16 7.82 1.30
N ALA A 85 8.95 7.73 0.75
CA ALA A 85 8.30 8.87 0.10
C ALA A 85 7.93 9.99 1.09
N LEU A 86 7.46 9.61 2.29
CA LEU A 86 7.17 10.59 3.36
C LEU A 86 8.44 11.29 3.84
N ILE A 87 9.53 10.55 4.03
CA ILE A 87 10.83 11.11 4.41
C ILE A 87 11.33 12.07 3.32
N LEU A 88 11.25 11.67 2.05
CA LEU A 88 11.66 12.50 0.91
C LEU A 88 10.84 13.80 0.84
N ASP A 89 9.55 13.73 1.12
CA ASP A 89 8.70 14.93 1.18
C ASP A 89 9.11 15.85 2.32
N ILE A 90 9.31 15.30 3.53
CA ILE A 90 9.77 16.08 4.68
C ILE A 90 11.13 16.72 4.39
N LEU A 91 12.05 16.00 3.75
CA LEU A 91 13.40 16.51 3.47
C LEU A 91 13.37 17.68 2.48
N ILE A 92 12.58 17.55 1.40
CA ILE A 92 12.47 18.58 0.37
C ILE A 92 11.68 19.79 0.88
N ASN A 93 10.65 19.59 1.70
CA ASN A 93 9.86 20.70 2.24
C ASN A 93 10.60 21.48 3.35
N ARG A 94 11.77 20.99 3.79
CA ARG A 94 12.63 21.63 4.80
C ARG A 94 13.81 22.42 4.20
N TYR A 95 14.08 22.24 2.91
CA TYR A 95 15.16 22.89 2.16
C TYR A 95 14.59 23.82 1.09
#